data_AF-A0A098G7X1-F1
#
_entry.id   AF-A0A098G7X1-F1
#
_cell.length_a   1.000
_cell.length_b   1.000
_cell.length_c   1.000
_cell.angle_alpha   90.00
_cell.angle_beta   90.00
_cell.angle_gamma   90.00
#
_symmetry.space_group_name_H-M   'P 1'
#
loop_
_entity.id
_entity.type
_entity.pdbx_description
1 polymer ?
#
loop_
_entity_poly.entity_id
_entity_poly.type
_entity_poly.pdbx_seq_one_letter_code
_entity_poly.pdbx_strand_id
1 'polypeptide(L)'
;MPEINRTKEERDSDHYGNKTHDYFDVFLKNQNDKLDKLLKRLDKLNASTSVTSDTQERSDSLEDIAMDLCGIWKGTMVTEEVLRKQFKLFNRIREQAKTGGEFYALYLVTMCDPHIRGHEFAQNAAAKGHILALRDVMSQAFSGHFRPLKDSIKWGLNCLRYLEETVVPKLEKEAPDSETLDELKNGLARLRERRQEVLPATIPREHNAFNELVNKVVKYRNNRGGEFIDDFRIAEDMIEKLEKNQLLSEILVIPKGKALNEHNLLKRIFDTFSKKINELRSNPEQNKNVIAIAEQLNEQLRNAMDSYISKRGANPALSKEQIDLAKTVFIDYCTTAINCAKPLLEKELGWGDFLTNLLKSLVNVMISATNAVGRFFGDQAQFTLFTPVKAPLIPEVEQIQKDLDVQGLLLFRDRII
;
A
#
# COMPACT_ATOMS: atom_id res chain seq x y z
N MET A 1 5.61 19.89 -65.86
CA MET A 1 5.56 18.89 -64.76
C MET A 1 4.23 19.07 -64.06
N PRO A 2 3.38 18.04 -63.91
CA PRO A 2 2.09 18.21 -63.28
C PRO A 2 2.25 18.21 -61.75
N GLU A 3 1.71 19.24 -61.09
CA GLU A 3 1.53 19.30 -59.64
C GLU A 3 0.53 18.22 -59.21
N ILE A 4 1.00 17.27 -58.41
CA ILE A 4 0.17 16.24 -57.81
C ILE A 4 -0.66 16.91 -56.71
N ASN A 5 -1.92 17.21 -57.02
CA ASN A 5 -2.91 17.69 -56.06
C ASN A 5 -3.23 16.58 -55.04
N ARG A 6 -2.56 16.59 -53.89
CA ARG A 6 -2.91 15.71 -52.76
C ARG A 6 -4.30 16.03 -52.24
N THR A 7 -5.10 14.98 -52.05
CA THR A 7 -6.49 15.08 -51.61
C THR A 7 -6.56 15.63 -50.18
N LYS A 8 -7.70 16.22 -49.81
CA LYS A 8 -7.91 16.80 -48.47
C LYS A 8 -7.77 15.74 -47.36
N GLU A 9 -8.13 14.50 -47.64
CA GLU A 9 -7.97 13.36 -46.74
C GLU A 9 -6.50 12.99 -46.47
N GLU A 10 -5.60 13.12 -47.45
CA GLU A 10 -4.16 12.94 -47.22
C GLU A 10 -3.57 14.04 -46.33
N ARG A 11 -4.05 15.28 -46.48
CA ARG A 11 -3.63 16.40 -45.62
C ARG A 11 -4.14 16.29 -44.18
N ASP A 12 -5.35 15.76 -44.00
CA ASP A 12 -5.92 15.55 -42.67
C ASP A 12 -5.28 14.33 -41.97
N SER A 13 -4.91 13.27 -42.70
CA SER A 13 -4.14 12.12 -42.20
C SER A 13 -2.76 12.52 -41.65
N ASP A 14 -2.02 13.38 -42.37
CA ASP A 14 -0.70 13.87 -41.94
C ASP A 14 -0.79 14.76 -40.68
N HIS A 15 -1.93 15.43 -40.45
CA HIS A 15 -2.13 16.28 -39.28
C HIS A 15 -2.47 15.49 -38.00
N TYR A 16 -3.15 14.34 -38.13
CA TYR A 16 -3.45 13.46 -36.99
C TYR A 16 -2.24 12.60 -36.58
N GLY A 17 -1.41 12.15 -37.53
CA GLY A 17 -0.20 11.35 -37.24
C GLY A 17 0.85 12.11 -36.42
N ASN A 18 1.04 13.41 -36.67
CA ASN A 18 2.02 14.23 -35.95
C ASN A 18 1.63 14.51 -34.48
N LYS A 19 0.34 14.63 -34.17
CA LYS A 19 -0.11 14.88 -32.79
C LYS A 19 0.00 13.64 -31.90
N THR A 20 -0.27 12.45 -32.45
CA THR A 20 -0.13 11.19 -31.69
C THR A 20 1.32 10.85 -31.36
N HIS A 21 2.26 11.24 -32.22
CA HIS A 21 3.69 11.02 -31.97
C HIS A 21 4.19 11.86 -30.78
N ASP A 22 3.79 13.13 -30.69
CA ASP A 22 4.22 14.04 -29.62
C ASP A 22 3.71 13.61 -28.23
N TYR A 23 2.46 13.11 -28.13
CA TYR A 23 1.93 12.57 -26.87
C TYR A 23 2.66 11.31 -26.41
N PHE A 24 3.03 10.44 -27.35
CA PHE A 24 3.75 9.21 -27.02
C PHE A 24 5.17 9.52 -26.54
N ASP A 25 5.85 10.46 -27.18
CA ASP A 25 7.19 10.89 -26.77
C ASP A 25 7.18 11.57 -25.39
N VAL A 26 6.20 12.43 -25.12
CA VAL A 26 6.00 13.04 -23.78
C VAL A 26 5.71 11.97 -22.73
N PHE A 27 4.89 10.97 -23.05
CA PHE A 27 4.62 9.84 -22.16
C PHE A 27 5.90 9.05 -21.85
N LEU A 28 6.67 8.66 -22.86
CA LEU A 28 7.91 7.90 -22.70
C LEU A 28 8.94 8.67 -21.89
N LYS A 29 9.10 9.98 -22.16
CA LYS A 29 9.99 10.86 -21.38
C LYS A 29 9.58 10.89 -19.90
N ASN A 30 8.29 11.04 -19.62
CA ASN A 30 7.78 11.05 -18.24
C ASN A 30 8.02 9.69 -17.53
N GLN A 31 7.89 8.56 -18.24
CA GLN A 31 8.25 7.25 -17.66
C GLN A 31 9.75 7.17 -17.35
N ASN A 32 10.60 7.66 -18.25
CA ASN A 32 12.04 7.67 -18.06
C ASN A 32 12.44 8.50 -16.83
N ASP A 33 11.87 9.70 -16.70
CA ASP A 33 12.12 10.60 -15.57
C ASP A 33 11.67 10.00 -14.24
N LYS A 34 10.54 9.28 -14.23
CA LYS A 34 10.05 8.56 -13.04
C LYS A 34 10.98 7.41 -12.66
N LEU A 35 11.46 6.62 -13.61
CA LEU A 35 12.40 5.54 -13.36
C LEU A 35 13.74 6.07 -12.82
N ASP A 36 14.23 7.19 -13.35
CA ASP A 36 15.46 7.81 -12.85
C ASP A 36 15.29 8.32 -11.41
N LYS A 37 14.11 8.85 -11.07
CA LYS A 37 13.78 9.20 -9.67
C LYS A 37 13.77 7.96 -8.77
N LEU A 38 13.17 6.85 -9.19
CA LEU A 38 13.15 5.61 -8.40
C LEU A 38 14.55 5.01 -8.22
N LEU A 39 15.38 5.03 -9.27
CA LEU A 39 16.78 4.59 -9.18
C LEU A 39 17.58 5.44 -8.17
N LYS A 40 17.43 6.76 -8.22
CA LYS A 40 18.06 7.67 -7.25
C LYS A 40 17.59 7.43 -5.82
N ARG A 41 16.29 7.18 -5.63
CA ARG A 41 15.71 6.82 -4.31
C ARG A 41 16.32 5.52 -3.78
N LEU A 42 16.47 4.50 -4.64
CA LEU A 42 17.11 3.25 -4.27
C LEU A 42 18.61 3.42 -3.97
N ASP A 43 19.32 4.25 -4.73
CA ASP A 43 20.72 4.57 -4.46
C ASP A 43 20.88 5.30 -3.12
N LYS A 44 20.00 6.25 -2.81
CA LYS A 44 19.95 6.94 -1.52
C LYS A 44 19.68 5.97 -0.38
N LEU A 45 18.70 5.08 -0.53
CA LEU A 45 18.38 4.05 0.47
C LEU A 45 19.60 3.19 0.81
N ASN A 46 20.37 2.78 -0.20
CA ASN A 46 21.59 1.99 -0.02
C ASN A 46 22.77 2.79 0.55
N ALA A 47 22.83 4.10 0.30
CA ALA A 47 23.87 4.97 0.87
C ALA A 47 23.61 5.31 2.34
N SER A 48 22.35 5.54 2.71
CA SER A 48 21.92 5.89 4.07
C SER A 48 22.18 4.80 5.11
N THR A 49 22.43 3.56 4.69
CA THR A 49 22.84 2.48 5.59
C THR A 49 24.26 2.67 6.15
N SER A 50 25.00 3.68 5.69
CA SER A 50 26.41 3.92 6.05
C SER A 50 26.72 5.25 6.77
N VAL A 51 25.76 6.17 6.91
CA VAL A 51 26.02 7.51 7.50
C VAL A 51 24.87 7.96 8.40
N THR A 52 25.16 8.15 9.68
CA THR A 52 24.30 8.85 10.66
C THR A 52 24.30 10.35 10.36
N SER A 53 23.23 10.87 9.76
CA SER A 53 23.05 12.33 9.65
C SER A 53 21.60 12.75 9.91
N ASP A 54 21.44 13.68 10.86
CA ASP A 54 20.20 14.22 11.43
C ASP A 54 19.35 15.10 10.49
N THR A 55 19.07 14.65 9.27
CA THR A 55 18.06 15.31 8.43
C THR A 55 16.87 14.39 8.23
N GLN A 56 15.76 14.75 8.87
CA GLN A 56 14.50 14.01 8.96
C GLN A 56 13.70 14.08 7.64
N GLU A 57 14.34 13.75 6.51
CA GLU A 57 13.64 13.39 5.28
C GLU A 57 13.15 11.94 5.40
N ARG A 58 11.88 11.69 5.06
CA ARG A 58 11.26 10.36 5.09
C ARG A 58 12.19 9.33 4.43
N SER A 59 12.62 8.32 5.19
CA SER A 59 13.40 7.21 4.63
C SER A 59 12.49 6.39 3.73
N ASP A 60 12.76 6.39 2.43
CA ASP A 60 12.13 5.45 1.50
C ASP A 60 12.35 4.01 2.00
N SER A 61 11.35 3.15 1.85
CA SER A 61 11.51 1.71 2.04
C SER A 61 11.69 1.02 0.68
N LEU A 62 12.25 -0.18 0.69
CA LEU A 62 12.38 -0.98 -0.52
C LEU A 62 10.98 -1.36 -1.08
N GLU A 63 10.02 -1.58 -0.19
CA GLU A 63 8.61 -1.84 -0.52
C GLU A 63 7.96 -0.63 -1.22
N ASP A 64 8.15 0.59 -0.70
CA ASP A 64 7.61 1.83 -1.29
C ASP A 64 8.13 2.00 -2.73
N ILE A 65 9.43 1.77 -2.95
CA ILE A 65 10.05 1.87 -4.28
C ILE A 65 9.49 0.79 -5.24
N ALA A 66 9.27 -0.43 -4.75
CA ALA A 66 8.70 -1.52 -5.53
C ALA A 66 7.24 -1.27 -5.92
N MET A 67 6.44 -0.71 -5.01
CA MET A 67 5.05 -0.33 -5.27
C MET A 67 4.96 0.81 -6.29
N ASP A 68 5.82 1.82 -6.18
CA ASP A 68 5.88 2.89 -7.18
C ASP A 68 6.33 2.37 -8.55
N LEU A 69 7.27 1.40 -8.58
CA LEU A 69 7.66 0.71 -9.80
C LEU A 69 6.47 -0.03 -10.43
N CYS A 70 5.66 -0.73 -9.61
CA CYS A 70 4.45 -1.42 -10.08
C CYS A 70 3.49 -0.45 -10.79
N GLY A 71 3.28 0.75 -10.24
CA GLY A 71 2.40 1.76 -10.83
C GLY A 71 2.87 2.29 -12.20
N ILE A 72 4.18 2.23 -12.47
CA ILE A 72 4.78 2.70 -13.72
C ILE A 72 5.23 1.57 -14.66
N TRP A 73 5.06 0.30 -14.28
CA TRP A 73 5.42 -0.83 -15.13
C TRP A 73 4.51 -0.86 -16.36
N LYS A 74 5.12 -1.05 -17.54
CA LYS A 74 4.41 -1.05 -18.84
C LYS A 74 4.84 -2.19 -19.78
N GLY A 75 5.67 -3.11 -19.29
CA GLY A 75 6.11 -4.29 -20.04
C GLY A 75 6.62 -3.91 -21.43
N THR A 76 5.99 -4.46 -22.47
CA THR A 76 6.43 -4.34 -23.86
C THR A 76 6.08 -3.02 -24.56
N MET A 77 5.31 -2.12 -23.94
CA MET A 77 4.84 -0.87 -24.59
C MET A 77 5.72 0.35 -24.33
N VAL A 78 7.04 0.16 -24.25
CA VAL A 78 8.01 1.23 -23.98
C VAL A 78 9.26 1.09 -24.83
N THR A 79 10.10 2.13 -24.87
CA THR A 79 11.40 2.07 -25.54
C THR A 79 12.33 1.07 -24.85
N GLU A 80 13.31 0.55 -25.59
CA GLU A 80 14.34 -0.36 -25.06
C GLU A 80 15.08 0.25 -23.86
N GLU A 81 15.31 1.57 -23.86
CA GLU A 81 15.94 2.26 -22.74
C GLU A 81 15.09 2.17 -21.46
N VAL A 82 13.79 2.47 -21.55
CA VAL A 82 12.84 2.44 -20.43
C VAL A 82 12.70 1.00 -19.93
N LEU A 83 12.59 0.03 -20.83
CA LEU A 83 12.50 -1.39 -20.49
C LEU A 83 13.76 -1.85 -19.73
N ARG A 84 14.95 -1.49 -20.22
CA ARG A 84 16.23 -1.79 -19.56
C ARG A 84 16.30 -1.17 -18.16
N LYS A 85 15.81 0.06 -17.98
CA LYS A 85 15.74 0.70 -16.65
C LYS A 85 14.74 0.02 -15.72
N GLN A 86 13.56 -0.37 -16.21
CA GLN A 86 12.57 -1.16 -15.46
C GLN A 86 13.18 -2.46 -14.96
N PHE A 87 13.79 -3.26 -15.83
CA PHE A 87 14.45 -4.51 -15.43
C PHE A 87 15.64 -4.28 -14.51
N LYS A 88 16.46 -3.24 -14.74
CA LYS A 88 17.56 -2.89 -13.85
C LYS A 88 17.06 -2.59 -12.44
N LEU A 89 16.02 -1.76 -12.31
CA LEU A 89 15.44 -1.41 -11.01
C LEU A 89 14.80 -2.65 -10.35
N PHE A 90 14.00 -3.40 -11.08
CA PHE A 90 13.37 -4.64 -10.60
C PHE A 90 14.39 -5.63 -10.05
N ASN A 91 15.47 -5.92 -10.80
CA ASN A 91 16.51 -6.85 -10.38
C ASN A 91 17.24 -6.38 -9.11
N ARG A 92 17.51 -5.08 -8.99
CA ARG A 92 18.14 -4.52 -7.78
C ARG A 92 17.24 -4.63 -6.55
N ILE A 93 15.93 -4.38 -6.72
CA ILE A 93 14.96 -4.55 -5.63
C ILE A 93 14.88 -6.02 -5.25
N ARG A 94 14.79 -6.91 -6.24
CA ARG A 94 14.78 -8.36 -6.05
C ARG A 94 15.97 -8.86 -5.23
N GLU A 95 17.18 -8.38 -5.54
CA GLU A 95 18.40 -8.76 -4.83
C GLU A 95 18.45 -8.25 -3.37
N GLN A 96 17.70 -7.19 -3.06
CA GLN A 96 17.67 -6.56 -1.73
C GLN A 96 16.50 -7.02 -0.86
N ALA A 97 15.46 -7.62 -1.44
CA ALA A 97 14.24 -8.01 -0.74
C ALA A 97 14.49 -9.07 0.34
N LYS A 98 13.97 -8.81 1.55
CA LYS A 98 14.12 -9.62 2.75
C LYS A 98 12.79 -9.82 3.49
N THR A 99 11.88 -8.85 3.43
CA THR A 99 10.61 -8.85 4.16
C THR A 99 9.46 -9.40 3.33
N GLY A 100 8.36 -9.77 3.99
CA GLY A 100 7.16 -10.25 3.30
C GLY A 100 6.51 -9.19 2.40
N GLY A 101 6.50 -7.93 2.85
CA GLY A 101 5.97 -6.80 2.07
C GLY A 101 6.80 -6.52 0.81
N GLU A 102 8.13 -6.54 0.92
CA GLU A 102 9.04 -6.35 -0.23
C GLU A 102 8.84 -7.43 -1.30
N PHE A 103 8.76 -8.70 -0.90
CA PHE A 103 8.47 -9.79 -1.84
C PHE A 103 7.05 -9.69 -2.43
N TYR A 104 6.06 -9.25 -1.65
CA TYR A 104 4.71 -9.08 -2.17
C TYR A 104 4.64 -7.93 -3.18
N ALA A 105 5.34 -6.82 -2.94
CA ALA A 105 5.43 -5.73 -3.91
C ALA A 105 6.09 -6.18 -5.22
N LEU A 106 7.17 -6.97 -5.15
CA LEU A 106 7.76 -7.58 -6.34
C LEU A 106 6.78 -8.50 -7.08
N TYR A 107 6.01 -9.31 -6.35
CA TYR A 107 4.95 -10.13 -6.94
C TYR A 107 3.93 -9.27 -7.69
N LEU A 108 3.48 -8.14 -7.13
CA LEU A 108 2.57 -7.22 -7.83
C LEU A 108 3.19 -6.66 -9.12
N VAL A 109 4.48 -6.31 -9.11
CA VAL A 109 5.17 -5.88 -10.34
C VAL A 109 5.12 -6.99 -11.41
N THR A 110 5.33 -8.24 -11.03
CA THR A 110 5.25 -9.36 -11.98
C THR A 110 3.84 -9.60 -12.52
N MET A 111 2.80 -9.25 -11.77
CA MET A 111 1.42 -9.31 -12.27
C MET A 111 1.15 -8.28 -13.37
N CYS A 112 1.99 -7.24 -13.49
CA CYS A 112 1.95 -6.28 -14.59
C CYS A 112 2.71 -6.75 -15.84
N ASP A 113 3.42 -7.88 -15.79
CA ASP A 113 4.22 -8.41 -16.89
C ASP A 113 4.10 -9.93 -17.05
N PRO A 114 3.40 -10.43 -18.09
CA PRO A 114 3.23 -11.87 -18.28
C PRO A 114 4.55 -12.61 -18.57
N HIS A 115 5.65 -11.90 -18.88
CA HIS A 115 6.94 -12.52 -19.15
C HIS A 115 7.76 -12.79 -17.89
N ILE A 116 7.40 -12.20 -16.74
CA ILE A 116 8.12 -12.41 -15.48
C ILE A 116 7.34 -13.43 -14.64
N ARG A 117 8.00 -14.55 -14.30
CA ARG A 117 7.40 -15.54 -13.39
C ARG A 117 7.33 -14.98 -11.98
N GLY A 118 6.11 -14.68 -11.53
CA GLY A 118 5.84 -14.04 -10.24
C GLY A 118 5.69 -14.97 -9.04
N HIS A 119 5.43 -16.26 -9.27
CA HIS A 119 4.99 -17.18 -8.23
C HIS A 119 6.01 -17.40 -7.12
N GLU A 120 7.31 -17.31 -7.41
CA GLU A 120 8.37 -17.38 -6.41
C GLU A 120 8.27 -16.22 -5.39
N PHE A 121 7.98 -15.00 -5.86
CA PHE A 121 7.84 -13.84 -4.98
C PHE A 121 6.62 -13.95 -4.08
N ALA A 122 5.49 -14.43 -4.61
CA ALA A 122 4.31 -14.71 -3.79
C ALA A 122 4.60 -15.77 -2.72
N GLN A 123 5.30 -16.86 -3.08
CA GLN A 123 5.68 -17.92 -2.14
C GLN A 123 6.64 -17.41 -1.06
N ASN A 124 7.63 -16.59 -1.42
CA ASN A 124 8.55 -15.96 -0.46
C ASN A 124 7.82 -14.99 0.48
N ALA A 125 6.92 -14.16 -0.05
CA ALA A 125 6.10 -13.25 0.75
C ALA A 125 5.20 -14.03 1.73
N ALA A 126 4.55 -15.08 1.25
CA ALA A 126 3.74 -15.97 2.07
C ALA A 126 4.60 -16.62 3.16
N ALA A 127 5.77 -17.18 2.82
CA ALA A 127 6.75 -17.76 3.76
C ALA A 127 7.18 -16.80 4.88
N LYS A 128 7.11 -15.49 4.64
CA LYS A 128 7.40 -14.43 5.62
C LYS A 128 6.16 -13.92 6.37
N GLY A 129 4.99 -14.54 6.18
CA GLY A 129 3.76 -14.21 6.89
C GLY A 129 2.93 -13.08 6.28
N HIS A 130 3.23 -12.65 5.05
CA HIS A 130 2.43 -11.59 4.41
C HIS A 130 1.00 -12.07 4.12
N ILE A 131 0.00 -11.42 4.73
CA ILE A 131 -1.40 -11.90 4.77
C ILE A 131 -2.02 -12.03 3.38
N LEU A 132 -1.85 -11.03 2.52
CA LEU A 132 -2.41 -11.08 1.16
C LEU A 132 -1.67 -12.10 0.29
N ALA A 133 -0.37 -12.32 0.55
CA ALA A 133 0.39 -13.35 -0.16
C ALA A 133 -0.05 -14.76 0.28
N LEU A 134 -0.30 -14.97 1.58
CA LEU A 134 -0.89 -16.21 2.10
C LEU A 134 -2.20 -16.53 1.39
N ARG A 135 -3.11 -15.55 1.31
CA ARG A 135 -4.38 -15.67 0.58
C ARG A 135 -4.17 -16.06 -0.89
N ASP A 136 -3.26 -15.36 -1.58
CA ASP A 136 -3.05 -15.55 -3.02
C ASP A 136 -2.41 -16.90 -3.34
N VAL A 137 -1.35 -17.28 -2.62
CA VAL A 137 -0.69 -18.59 -2.77
C VAL A 137 -1.66 -19.71 -2.41
N MET A 138 -2.47 -19.54 -1.37
CA MET A 138 -3.51 -20.50 -1.01
C MET A 138 -4.51 -20.69 -2.16
N SER A 139 -5.02 -19.60 -2.74
CA SER A 139 -5.93 -19.65 -3.90
C SER A 139 -5.28 -20.32 -5.12
N GLN A 140 -4.00 -20.06 -5.37
CA GLN A 140 -3.22 -20.69 -6.44
C GLN A 140 -3.03 -22.20 -6.19
N ALA A 141 -2.77 -22.61 -4.94
CA ALA A 141 -2.70 -24.02 -4.55
C ALA A 141 -4.02 -24.76 -4.81
N PHE A 142 -5.17 -24.20 -4.41
CA PHE A 142 -6.50 -24.76 -4.73
C PHE A 142 -6.85 -24.73 -6.22
N SER A 143 -6.14 -23.94 -6.99
CA SER A 143 -6.23 -23.90 -8.45
C SER A 143 -5.21 -24.82 -9.12
N GLY A 144 -4.39 -25.53 -8.34
CA GLY A 144 -3.41 -26.51 -8.79
C GLY A 144 -2.26 -25.91 -9.58
N HIS A 145 -1.85 -24.67 -9.28
CA HIS A 145 -0.69 -24.06 -9.96
C HIS A 145 0.64 -24.73 -9.57
N PHE A 146 0.68 -25.39 -8.41
CA PHE A 146 1.92 -25.85 -7.79
C PHE A 146 2.09 -27.38 -7.77
N ARG A 147 3.35 -27.83 -7.75
CA ARG A 147 3.77 -29.23 -7.57
C ARG A 147 4.75 -29.41 -6.40
N PRO A 148 4.66 -30.50 -5.61
CA PRO A 148 3.66 -31.57 -5.71
C PRO A 148 2.26 -31.10 -5.29
N LEU A 149 1.23 -31.51 -6.05
CA LEU A 149 -0.14 -31.00 -5.85
C LEU A 149 -0.69 -31.34 -4.46
N LYS A 150 -0.40 -32.55 -3.96
CA LYS A 150 -0.87 -32.99 -2.65
C LYS A 150 -0.33 -32.07 -1.54
N ASP A 151 0.94 -31.72 -1.62
CA ASP A 151 1.62 -30.93 -0.60
C ASP A 151 1.15 -29.47 -0.64
N SER A 152 1.01 -28.89 -1.85
CA SER A 152 0.45 -27.55 -1.99
C SER A 152 -1.00 -27.46 -1.50
N ILE A 153 -1.82 -28.48 -1.76
CA ILE A 153 -3.22 -28.52 -1.27
C ILE A 153 -3.25 -28.69 0.25
N LYS A 154 -2.39 -29.54 0.81
CA LYS A 154 -2.24 -29.71 2.26
C LYS A 154 -1.89 -28.38 2.92
N TRP A 155 -0.89 -27.68 2.39
CA TRP A 155 -0.51 -26.34 2.86
C TRP A 155 -1.66 -25.34 2.70
N GLY A 156 -2.34 -25.32 1.55
CA GLY A 156 -3.46 -24.42 1.28
C GLY A 156 -4.64 -24.61 2.25
N LEU A 157 -4.95 -25.85 2.64
CA LEU A 157 -5.99 -26.14 3.63
C LEU A 157 -5.60 -25.67 5.04
N ASN A 158 -4.34 -25.87 5.44
CA ASN A 158 -3.83 -25.32 6.71
C ASN A 158 -3.85 -23.78 6.69
N CYS A 159 -3.44 -23.17 5.58
CA CYS A 159 -3.46 -21.71 5.40
C CYS A 159 -4.89 -21.15 5.47
N LEU A 160 -5.86 -21.79 4.81
CA LEU A 160 -7.27 -21.40 4.88
C LEU A 160 -7.77 -21.40 6.34
N ARG A 161 -7.50 -22.48 7.08
CA ARG A 161 -7.85 -22.59 8.50
C ARG A 161 -7.21 -21.48 9.32
N TYR A 162 -5.91 -21.24 9.14
CA TYR A 162 -5.18 -20.17 9.84
C TYR A 162 -5.78 -18.79 9.58
N LEU A 163 -6.08 -18.47 8.31
CA LEU A 163 -6.66 -17.19 7.94
C LEU A 163 -8.04 -16.99 8.55
N GLU A 164 -8.91 -18.01 8.50
CA GLU A 164 -10.29 -17.94 9.01
C GLU A 164 -10.37 -17.98 10.54
N GLU A 165 -9.59 -18.82 11.22
CA GLU A 165 -9.70 -19.05 12.66
C GLU A 165 -8.79 -18.15 13.49
N THR A 166 -7.75 -17.58 12.90
CA THR A 166 -6.75 -16.76 13.63
C THR A 166 -6.64 -15.35 13.09
N VAL A 167 -6.35 -15.19 11.80
CA VAL A 167 -6.02 -13.87 11.23
C VAL A 167 -7.26 -12.97 11.13
N VAL A 168 -8.37 -13.48 10.59
CA VAL A 168 -9.61 -12.71 10.45
C VAL A 168 -10.14 -12.23 11.81
N PRO A 169 -10.30 -13.08 12.84
CA PRO A 169 -10.78 -12.62 14.16
C PRO A 169 -9.85 -11.59 14.80
N LYS A 170 -8.53 -11.74 14.64
CA LYS A 170 -7.55 -10.78 15.15
C LYS A 170 -7.66 -9.43 14.44
N LEU A 171 -7.78 -9.44 13.12
CA LEU A 171 -8.02 -8.22 12.33
C LEU A 171 -9.37 -7.57 12.64
N GLU A 172 -10.44 -8.33 12.84
CA GLU A 172 -11.73 -7.76 13.25
C GLU A 172 -11.62 -7.00 14.58
N LYS A 173 -10.76 -7.47 15.48
CA LYS A 173 -10.53 -6.85 16.80
C LYS A 173 -9.59 -5.64 16.72
N GLU A 174 -8.45 -5.78 16.06
CA GLU A 174 -7.38 -4.77 16.04
C GLU A 174 -7.61 -3.71 14.96
N ALA A 175 -8.36 -4.06 13.92
CA ALA A 175 -8.31 -3.45 12.61
C ALA A 175 -9.64 -3.52 11.82
N PRO A 176 -10.82 -3.31 12.44
CA PRO A 176 -12.12 -3.66 11.85
C PRO A 176 -12.40 -2.97 10.51
N ASP A 177 -11.85 -1.78 10.30
CA ASP A 177 -12.04 -1.00 9.08
C ASP A 177 -10.94 -1.21 8.03
N SER A 178 -9.97 -2.11 8.27
CA SER A 178 -8.84 -2.30 7.34
C SER A 178 -9.26 -2.85 5.97
N GLU A 179 -8.70 -2.25 4.92
CA GLU A 179 -8.77 -2.76 3.55
C GLU A 179 -8.23 -4.18 3.45
N THR A 180 -7.14 -4.49 4.17
CA THR A 180 -6.59 -5.83 4.28
C THR A 180 -7.63 -6.85 4.78
N LEU A 181 -8.42 -6.52 5.80
CA LEU A 181 -9.48 -7.39 6.32
C LEU A 181 -10.59 -7.58 5.30
N ASP A 182 -11.03 -6.51 4.64
CA ASP A 182 -12.06 -6.56 3.60
C ASP A 182 -11.62 -7.41 2.42
N GLU A 183 -10.43 -7.16 1.90
CA GLU A 183 -9.82 -7.94 0.81
C GLU A 183 -9.66 -9.41 1.19
N LEU A 184 -9.21 -9.68 2.41
CA LEU A 184 -9.06 -11.04 2.91
C LEU A 184 -10.42 -11.74 2.95
N LYS A 185 -11.43 -11.16 3.62
CA LYS A 185 -12.77 -11.73 3.73
C LYS A 185 -13.41 -11.96 2.36
N ASN A 186 -13.32 -11.00 1.45
CA ASN A 186 -13.85 -11.13 0.10
C ASN A 186 -13.14 -12.24 -0.68
N GLY A 187 -11.82 -12.35 -0.57
CA GLY A 187 -11.04 -13.42 -1.18
C GLY A 187 -11.40 -14.80 -0.66
N LEU A 188 -11.54 -14.93 0.67
CA LEU A 188 -11.96 -16.17 1.33
C LEU A 188 -13.39 -16.56 0.93
N ALA A 189 -14.34 -15.62 0.91
CA ALA A 189 -15.71 -15.88 0.48
C ALA A 189 -15.78 -16.38 -0.98
N ARG A 190 -15.08 -15.72 -1.91
CA ARG A 190 -14.99 -16.15 -3.32
C ARG A 190 -14.31 -17.51 -3.47
N LEU A 191 -13.32 -17.83 -2.64
CA LEU A 191 -12.71 -19.16 -2.64
C LEU A 191 -13.72 -20.22 -2.22
N ARG A 192 -14.44 -19.98 -1.11
CA ARG A 192 -15.47 -20.88 -0.56
C ARG A 192 -16.58 -21.12 -1.57
N GLU A 193 -17.11 -20.07 -2.19
CA GLU A 193 -18.14 -20.17 -3.22
C GLU A 193 -17.69 -21.05 -4.40
N ARG A 194 -16.49 -20.79 -4.95
CA ARG A 194 -15.93 -21.55 -6.09
C ARG A 194 -15.57 -23.01 -5.76
N ARG A 195 -15.63 -23.41 -4.49
CA ARG A 195 -15.18 -24.72 -3.97
C ARG A 195 -16.18 -25.34 -3.00
N GLN A 196 -17.43 -24.87 -2.98
CA GLN A 196 -18.49 -25.35 -2.08
C GLN A 196 -18.76 -26.86 -2.18
N GLU A 197 -18.49 -27.46 -3.33
CA GLU A 197 -18.66 -28.91 -3.58
C GLU A 197 -17.67 -29.78 -2.80
N VAL A 198 -16.50 -29.23 -2.44
CA VAL A 198 -15.40 -30.01 -1.87
C VAL A 198 -14.97 -29.52 -0.50
N LEU A 199 -15.00 -28.20 -0.25
CA LEU A 199 -14.58 -27.62 1.03
C LEU A 199 -15.72 -27.70 2.07
N PRO A 200 -15.50 -28.33 3.23
CA PRO A 200 -16.45 -28.31 4.34
C PRO A 200 -16.48 -26.92 4.99
N ALA A 201 -17.55 -26.56 5.71
CA ALA A 201 -17.65 -25.27 6.40
C ALA A 201 -16.42 -24.96 7.29
N THR A 202 -15.96 -25.96 8.05
CA THR A 202 -14.76 -25.85 8.91
C THR A 202 -13.73 -26.89 8.49
N ILE A 203 -12.45 -26.52 8.48
CA ILE A 203 -11.35 -27.44 8.13
C ILE A 203 -11.02 -28.32 9.34
N PRO A 204 -11.08 -29.65 9.24
CA PRO A 204 -10.83 -30.54 10.37
C PRO A 204 -9.40 -30.41 10.89
N ARG A 205 -9.24 -30.52 12.22
CA ARG A 205 -7.93 -30.56 12.90
C ARG A 205 -7.43 -31.98 13.14
N GLU A 206 -8.33 -32.95 13.20
CA GLU A 206 -7.98 -34.37 13.36
C GLU A 206 -7.23 -34.88 12.12
N HIS A 207 -6.14 -35.62 12.34
CA HIS A 207 -5.17 -35.96 11.31
C HIS A 207 -5.78 -36.79 10.17
N ASN A 208 -6.59 -37.80 10.49
CA ASN A 208 -7.19 -38.68 9.50
C ASN A 208 -8.24 -37.94 8.65
N ALA A 209 -9.17 -37.24 9.29
CA ALA A 209 -10.18 -36.42 8.63
C ALA A 209 -9.56 -35.32 7.76
N PHE A 210 -8.46 -34.72 8.20
CA PHE A 210 -7.71 -33.74 7.41
C PHE A 210 -7.06 -34.38 6.17
N ASN A 211 -6.39 -35.52 6.31
CA ASN A 211 -5.81 -36.23 5.17
C ASN A 211 -6.86 -36.73 4.18
N GLU A 212 -8.03 -37.16 4.66
CA GLU A 212 -9.17 -37.50 3.82
C GLU A 212 -9.65 -36.29 3.01
N LEU A 213 -9.77 -35.11 3.64
CA LEU A 213 -10.11 -33.87 2.95
C LEU A 213 -9.04 -33.50 1.91
N VAL A 214 -7.75 -33.61 2.23
CA VAL A 214 -6.66 -33.39 1.27
C VAL A 214 -6.85 -34.28 0.03
N ASN A 215 -7.07 -35.58 0.23
CA ASN A 215 -7.28 -36.52 -0.87
C ASN A 215 -8.54 -36.17 -1.70
N LYS A 216 -9.62 -35.75 -1.04
CA LYS A 216 -10.85 -35.30 -1.70
C LYS A 216 -10.60 -34.08 -2.58
N VAL A 217 -9.89 -33.08 -2.08
CA VAL A 217 -9.54 -31.84 -2.82
C VAL A 217 -8.58 -32.13 -3.97
N VAL A 218 -7.59 -33.00 -3.77
CA VAL A 218 -6.65 -33.43 -4.84
C VAL A 218 -7.42 -34.14 -5.96
N LYS A 219 -8.30 -35.09 -5.62
CA LYS A 219 -9.14 -35.80 -6.60
C LYS A 219 -10.04 -34.81 -7.37
N TYR A 220 -10.68 -33.89 -6.64
CA TYR A 220 -11.48 -32.83 -7.25
C TYR A 220 -10.67 -31.98 -8.25
N ARG A 221 -9.46 -31.58 -7.86
CA ARG A 221 -8.60 -30.78 -8.72
C ARG A 221 -8.15 -31.53 -9.97
N ASN A 222 -7.74 -32.79 -9.83
CA ASN A 222 -7.33 -33.64 -10.95
C ASN A 222 -8.48 -33.83 -11.96
N ASN A 223 -9.71 -33.99 -11.49
CA ASN A 223 -10.88 -34.14 -12.35
C ASN A 223 -11.17 -32.90 -13.21
N ARG A 224 -10.77 -31.70 -12.77
CA ARG A 224 -10.96 -30.45 -13.52
C ARG A 224 -9.86 -30.18 -14.56
N GLY A 225 -8.78 -30.95 -14.58
CA GLY A 225 -7.67 -30.78 -15.55
C GLY A 225 -6.91 -29.46 -15.44
N GLY A 226 -5.98 -29.22 -16.36
CA GLY A 226 -5.14 -28.00 -16.39
C GLY A 226 -3.66 -28.29 -16.19
N GLU A 227 -2.83 -27.44 -16.78
CA GLU A 227 -1.37 -27.56 -16.70
C GLU A 227 -0.83 -26.94 -15.41
N PHE A 228 0.24 -27.56 -14.92
CA PHE A 228 0.92 -27.20 -13.69
C PHE A 228 2.14 -26.38 -14.06
N ILE A 229 2.31 -25.24 -13.41
CA ILE A 229 3.22 -24.21 -13.92
C ILE A 229 4.51 -24.16 -13.09
N ASP A 230 4.43 -24.36 -11.76
CA ASP A 230 5.56 -24.11 -10.87
C ASP A 230 5.72 -25.09 -9.70
N ASP A 231 6.93 -25.12 -9.15
CA ASP A 231 7.27 -25.86 -7.94
C ASP A 231 6.75 -25.16 -6.68
N PHE A 232 6.21 -25.95 -5.77
CA PHE A 232 5.84 -25.54 -4.43
C PHE A 232 7.07 -25.57 -3.52
N ARG A 233 7.41 -24.41 -2.93
CA ARG A 233 8.65 -24.20 -2.16
C ARG A 233 8.42 -23.74 -0.72
N ILE A 234 7.18 -23.69 -0.26
CA ILE A 234 6.89 -23.30 1.13
C ILE A 234 7.00 -24.53 2.03
N ALA A 235 7.70 -24.38 3.15
CA ALA A 235 7.83 -25.43 4.16
C ALA A 235 6.47 -25.84 4.73
N GLU A 236 6.28 -27.15 4.93
CA GLU A 236 5.01 -27.72 5.39
C GLU A 236 4.62 -27.22 6.80
N ASP A 237 5.60 -27.07 7.67
CA ASP A 237 5.43 -26.64 9.07
C ASP A 237 5.27 -25.12 9.25
N MET A 238 5.31 -24.36 8.15
CA MET A 238 5.32 -22.91 8.20
C MET A 238 4.03 -22.34 8.82
N ILE A 239 2.86 -22.91 8.51
CA ILE A 239 1.59 -22.44 9.09
C ILE A 239 1.57 -22.68 10.60
N GLU A 240 2.07 -23.84 11.05
CA GLU A 240 2.19 -24.12 12.48
C GLU A 240 3.14 -23.13 13.18
N LYS A 241 4.23 -22.73 12.51
CA LYS A 241 5.13 -21.69 13.01
C LYS A 241 4.43 -20.32 13.12
N LEU A 242 3.61 -19.94 12.14
CA LEU A 242 2.84 -18.69 12.18
C LEU A 242 1.77 -18.71 13.28
N GLU A 243 1.09 -19.84 13.46
CA GLU A 243 0.12 -20.04 14.56
C GLU A 243 0.80 -19.93 15.93
N LYS A 244 1.97 -20.56 16.11
CA LYS A 244 2.73 -20.56 17.37
C LYS A 244 3.37 -19.22 17.69
N ASN A 245 3.89 -18.52 16.68
CA ASN A 245 4.68 -17.31 16.91
C ASN A 245 3.84 -16.07 17.19
N GLN A 246 2.51 -16.08 16.95
CA GLN A 246 1.47 -15.04 17.20
C GLN A 246 1.75 -13.58 16.79
N LEU A 247 3.00 -13.22 16.53
CA LEU A 247 3.47 -12.00 15.92
C LEU A 247 3.17 -12.12 14.43
N LEU A 248 1.90 -11.90 14.09
CA LEU A 248 1.59 -11.26 12.82
C LEU A 248 2.46 -10.02 12.80
N SER A 249 3.42 -9.96 11.86
CA SER A 249 4.14 -8.73 11.53
C SER A 249 3.13 -7.59 11.52
N GLU A 250 3.37 -6.54 12.31
CA GLU A 250 2.43 -5.44 12.59
C GLU A 250 1.55 -5.17 11.39
N ILE A 251 0.30 -5.64 11.47
CA ILE A 251 -0.60 -5.58 10.33
C ILE A 251 -0.92 -4.11 10.11
N LEU A 252 -0.54 -3.58 8.95
CA LEU A 252 -0.94 -2.24 8.58
C LEU A 252 -2.45 -2.23 8.26
N VAL A 253 -3.20 -1.56 9.12
CA VAL A 253 -4.64 -1.40 9.11
C VAL A 253 -4.97 -0.10 8.39
N ILE A 254 -5.59 -0.16 7.20
CA ILE A 254 -5.89 1.06 6.42
C ILE A 254 -7.41 1.20 6.24
N PRO A 255 -8.07 2.24 6.79
CA PRO A 255 -9.52 2.41 6.68
C PRO A 255 -10.01 2.73 5.26
N LYS A 256 -11.08 2.06 4.84
CA LYS A 256 -11.80 2.15 3.55
C LYS A 256 -12.14 3.56 3.02
N GLY A 257 -12.19 3.68 1.69
CA GLY A 257 -12.94 4.72 0.97
C GLY A 257 -13.49 4.29 -0.40
N LYS A 258 -14.83 4.18 -0.52
CA LYS A 258 -15.58 4.34 -1.80
C LYS A 258 -15.08 5.61 -2.49
N ALA A 259 -15.07 5.70 -3.82
CA ALA A 259 -14.68 6.90 -4.57
C ALA A 259 -15.33 8.18 -3.99
N LEU A 260 -14.65 8.82 -3.05
CA LEU A 260 -15.06 10.07 -2.46
C LEU A 260 -14.67 11.12 -3.49
N ASN A 261 -15.64 11.90 -3.96
CA ASN A 261 -15.36 13.17 -4.62
C ASN A 261 -14.34 13.94 -3.75
N GLU A 262 -13.32 14.51 -4.37
CA GLU A 262 -12.25 15.29 -3.71
C GLU A 262 -12.80 16.23 -2.64
N HIS A 263 -13.95 16.86 -2.91
CA HIS A 263 -14.69 17.67 -1.96
C HIS A 263 -15.03 16.96 -0.63
N ASN A 264 -15.51 15.71 -0.69
CA ASN A 264 -15.87 14.92 0.48
C ASN A 264 -14.63 14.44 1.25
N LEU A 265 -13.52 14.17 0.57
CA LEU A 265 -12.25 13.83 1.24
C LEU A 265 -11.71 15.02 2.03
N LEU A 266 -11.68 16.20 1.42
CA LEU A 266 -11.29 17.44 2.08
C LEU A 266 -12.20 17.71 3.28
N LYS A 267 -13.52 17.62 3.10
CA LYS A 267 -14.49 17.82 4.18
C LYS A 267 -14.20 16.90 5.36
N ARG A 268 -13.95 15.61 5.13
CA ARG A 268 -13.64 14.65 6.18
C ARG A 268 -12.35 14.98 6.92
N ILE A 269 -11.31 15.43 6.21
CA ILE A 269 -10.04 15.86 6.82
C ILE A 269 -10.28 17.04 7.76
N PHE A 270 -11.06 18.04 7.33
CA PHE A 270 -11.38 19.20 8.17
C PHE A 270 -12.35 18.89 9.31
N ASP A 271 -13.31 18.00 9.12
CA ASP A 271 -14.20 17.52 10.19
C ASP A 271 -13.38 16.80 11.28
N THR A 272 -12.39 15.99 10.88
CA THR A 272 -11.46 15.33 11.81
C THR A 272 -10.66 16.35 12.63
N PHE A 273 -10.13 17.38 11.96
CA PHE A 273 -9.39 18.44 12.65
C PHE A 273 -10.29 19.25 13.60
N SER A 274 -11.49 19.59 13.14
CA SER A 274 -12.49 20.32 13.93
C SER A 274 -12.94 19.54 15.17
N LYS A 275 -13.12 18.23 15.04
CA LYS A 275 -13.43 17.35 16.18
C LYS A 275 -12.33 17.39 17.23
N LYS A 276 -11.06 17.33 16.79
CA LYS A 276 -9.90 17.38 17.70
C LYS A 276 -9.79 18.73 18.45
N ILE A 277 -10.17 19.83 17.81
CA ILE A 277 -10.26 21.15 18.46
C ILE A 277 -11.40 21.20 19.49
N ASN A 278 -12.55 20.61 19.17
CA ASN A 278 -13.67 20.53 20.12
C ASN A 278 -13.31 19.68 21.35
N GLU A 279 -12.58 18.59 21.18
CA GLU A 279 -12.04 17.77 22.28
C GLU A 279 -11.09 18.59 23.18
N LEU A 280 -10.25 19.46 22.60
CA LEU A 280 -9.42 20.39 23.39
C LEU A 280 -10.27 21.41 24.15
N ARG A 281 -11.33 21.95 23.53
CA ARG A 281 -12.22 22.95 24.16
C ARG A 281 -12.97 22.37 25.36
N SER A 282 -13.27 21.08 25.34
CA SER A 282 -13.90 20.37 26.45
C SER A 282 -12.96 20.12 27.64
N ASN A 283 -11.66 20.39 27.51
CA ASN A 283 -10.70 20.25 28.61
C ASN A 283 -10.54 21.58 29.39
N PRO A 284 -11.00 21.65 30.66
CA PRO A 284 -10.96 22.89 31.45
C PRO A 284 -9.55 23.36 31.84
N GLU A 285 -8.52 22.52 31.74
CA GLU A 285 -7.13 22.86 32.09
C GLU A 285 -6.29 23.39 30.90
N GLN A 286 -6.87 23.43 29.70
CA GLN A 286 -6.14 23.78 28.50
C GLN A 286 -5.93 25.28 28.32
N ASN A 287 -4.74 25.68 27.86
CA ASN A 287 -4.40 27.07 27.61
C ASN A 287 -5.30 27.70 26.51
N LYS A 288 -6.06 28.74 26.87
CA LYS A 288 -6.98 29.46 25.97
C LYS A 288 -6.30 30.02 24.72
N ASN A 289 -5.03 30.43 24.83
CA ASN A 289 -4.26 30.94 23.70
C ASN A 289 -3.98 29.84 22.66
N VAL A 290 -3.71 28.62 23.13
CA VAL A 290 -3.44 27.46 22.28
C VAL A 290 -4.72 27.01 21.55
N ILE A 291 -5.87 27.06 22.23
CA ILE A 291 -7.18 26.81 21.62
C ILE A 291 -7.47 27.86 20.53
N ALA A 292 -7.23 29.15 20.81
CA ALA A 292 -7.44 30.22 19.84
C ALA A 292 -6.58 30.05 18.57
N ILE A 293 -5.33 29.63 18.71
CA ILE A 293 -4.43 29.36 17.57
C ILE A 293 -4.92 28.15 16.75
N ALA A 294 -5.39 27.10 17.42
CA ALA A 294 -5.93 25.93 16.72
C ALA A 294 -7.23 26.25 15.97
N GLU A 295 -8.10 27.08 16.56
CA GLU A 295 -9.32 27.59 15.93
C GLU A 295 -9.01 28.49 14.73
N GLN A 296 -8.06 29.41 14.87
CA GLN A 296 -7.59 30.27 13.79
C GLN A 296 -7.02 29.44 12.62
N LEU A 297 -6.23 28.40 12.92
CA LEU A 297 -5.73 27.49 11.89
C LEU A 297 -6.88 26.78 11.17
N ASN A 298 -7.88 26.29 11.90
CA ASN A 298 -9.03 25.61 11.31
C ASN A 298 -9.85 26.54 10.41
N GLU A 299 -10.04 27.79 10.82
CA GLU A 299 -10.71 28.81 10.02
C GLU A 299 -9.93 29.11 8.72
N GLN A 300 -8.62 29.34 8.82
CA GLN A 300 -7.76 29.57 7.65
C GLN A 300 -7.84 28.41 6.65
N LEU A 301 -7.78 27.18 7.15
CA LEU A 301 -7.84 25.98 6.32
C LEU A 301 -9.21 25.78 5.67
N ARG A 302 -10.31 26.09 6.37
CA ARG A 302 -11.67 26.06 5.80
C ARG A 302 -11.86 27.14 4.73
N ASN A 303 -11.40 28.36 4.99
CA ASN A 303 -11.46 29.45 4.01
C ASN A 303 -10.68 29.11 2.73
N ALA A 304 -9.55 28.42 2.86
CA ALA A 304 -8.79 27.92 1.73
C ALA A 304 -9.57 26.86 0.93
N MET A 305 -10.23 25.93 1.63
CA MET A 305 -11.08 24.89 1.02
C MET A 305 -12.26 25.51 0.28
N ASP A 306 -12.99 26.43 0.91
CA ASP A 306 -14.16 27.09 0.31
C ASP A 306 -13.77 27.93 -0.90
N SER A 307 -12.64 28.63 -0.83
CA SER A 307 -12.09 29.39 -1.96
C SER A 307 -11.73 28.47 -3.14
N TYR A 308 -11.13 27.32 -2.84
CA TYR A 308 -10.77 26.32 -3.86
C TYR A 308 -12.01 25.69 -4.50
N ILE A 309 -13.00 25.26 -3.70
CA ILE A 309 -14.24 24.67 -4.20
C ILE A 309 -15.06 25.67 -5.01
N SER A 310 -15.16 26.92 -4.55
CA SER A 310 -15.90 27.96 -5.26
C SER A 310 -15.30 28.25 -6.63
N LYS A 311 -13.97 28.32 -6.73
CA LYS A 311 -13.26 28.46 -8.01
C LYS A 311 -13.52 27.28 -8.94
N ARG A 312 -13.59 26.06 -8.40
CA ARG A 312 -13.85 24.83 -9.16
C ARG A 312 -15.30 24.66 -9.60
N GLY A 313 -16.27 25.02 -8.75
CA GLY A 313 -17.70 24.83 -8.99
C GLY A 313 -18.34 25.91 -9.87
N ALA A 314 -17.75 27.11 -9.92
CA ALA A 314 -18.31 28.25 -10.66
C ALA A 314 -18.03 28.24 -12.17
N ASN A 315 -17.09 27.42 -12.66
CA ASN A 315 -16.73 27.37 -14.09
C ASN A 315 -16.57 25.92 -14.58
N PRO A 316 -17.59 25.32 -15.23
CA PRO A 316 -17.48 23.98 -15.82
C PRO A 316 -16.53 23.90 -17.04
N ALA A 317 -15.92 25.01 -17.45
CA ALA A 317 -15.01 25.13 -18.59
C ALA A 317 -13.56 25.44 -18.20
N LEU A 318 -13.16 25.24 -16.94
CA LEU A 318 -11.76 25.45 -16.53
C LEU A 318 -10.82 24.52 -17.31
N SER A 319 -9.76 25.09 -17.86
CA SER A 319 -8.69 24.28 -18.46
C SER A 319 -7.97 23.48 -17.37
N LYS A 320 -7.36 22.36 -17.76
CA LYS A 320 -6.56 21.53 -16.84
C LYS A 320 -5.49 22.35 -16.11
N GLU A 321 -4.85 23.29 -16.80
CA GLU A 321 -3.84 24.19 -16.26
C GLU A 321 -4.39 25.09 -15.14
N GLN A 322 -5.62 25.57 -15.28
CA GLN A 322 -6.27 26.40 -14.25
C GLN A 322 -6.65 25.57 -13.01
N ILE A 323 -7.01 24.30 -13.20
CA ILE A 323 -7.27 23.36 -12.10
C ILE A 323 -5.98 23.06 -11.35
N ASP A 324 -4.90 22.77 -12.07
CA ASP A 324 -3.60 22.47 -11.47
C ASP A 324 -3.04 23.69 -10.72
N LEU A 325 -3.19 24.90 -11.28
CA LEU A 325 -2.83 26.14 -10.59
C LEU A 325 -3.66 26.35 -9.31
N ALA A 326 -4.97 26.11 -9.35
CA ALA A 326 -5.82 26.23 -8.17
C ALA A 326 -5.44 25.24 -7.06
N LYS A 327 -5.03 24.02 -7.42
CA LYS A 327 -4.52 23.02 -6.47
C LYS A 327 -3.22 23.45 -5.83
N THR A 328 -2.27 23.95 -6.62
CA THR A 328 -0.98 24.46 -6.13
C THR A 328 -1.21 25.61 -5.13
N VAL A 329 -2.03 26.59 -5.50
CA VAL A 329 -2.37 27.72 -4.62
C VAL A 329 -3.02 27.27 -3.32
N PHE A 330 -3.90 26.27 -3.37
CA PHE A 330 -4.51 25.69 -2.17
C PHE A 330 -3.46 25.00 -1.27
N ILE A 331 -2.59 24.16 -1.83
CA ILE A 331 -1.54 23.46 -1.08
C ILE A 331 -0.57 24.45 -0.44
N ASP A 332 -0.14 25.48 -1.17
CA ASP A 332 0.79 26.49 -0.65
C ASP A 332 0.18 27.26 0.52
N TYR A 333 -1.10 27.60 0.43
CA TYR A 333 -1.82 28.27 1.51
C TYR A 333 -1.93 27.37 2.75
N CYS A 334 -2.35 26.11 2.58
CA CYS A 334 -2.43 25.15 3.70
C CYS A 334 -1.06 24.89 4.34
N THR A 335 -0.01 24.78 3.52
CA THR A 335 1.37 24.59 3.98
C THR A 335 1.82 25.78 4.82
N THR A 336 1.57 27.00 4.35
CA THR A 336 1.93 28.23 5.06
C THR A 336 1.18 28.33 6.39
N ALA A 337 -0.14 28.15 6.38
CA ALA A 337 -0.98 28.22 7.58
C ALA A 337 -0.53 27.19 8.64
N ILE A 338 -0.30 25.94 8.22
CA ILE A 338 0.16 24.87 9.11
C ILE A 338 1.55 25.16 9.67
N ASN A 339 2.50 25.62 8.84
CA ASN A 339 3.86 25.92 9.29
C ASN A 339 3.91 27.12 10.25
N CYS A 340 3.01 28.09 10.11
CA CYS A 340 2.91 29.20 11.07
C CYS A 340 2.38 28.75 12.44
N ALA A 341 1.41 27.83 12.47
CA ALA A 341 0.80 27.36 13.71
C ALA A 341 1.59 26.22 14.38
N LYS A 342 2.35 25.44 13.61
CA LYS A 342 3.05 24.23 14.06
C LYS A 342 3.96 24.46 15.27
N PRO A 343 4.86 25.47 15.33
CA PRO A 343 5.79 25.62 16.45
C PRO A 343 5.10 25.76 17.82
N LEU A 344 3.98 26.48 17.87
CA LEU A 344 3.24 26.69 19.10
C LEU A 344 2.37 25.48 19.47
N LEU A 345 1.69 24.88 18.50
CA LEU A 345 0.84 23.70 18.75
C LEU A 345 1.68 22.44 19.03
N GLU A 346 2.89 22.35 18.50
CA GLU A 346 3.84 21.28 18.81
C GLU A 346 4.36 21.42 20.24
N LYS A 347 4.81 22.62 20.62
CA LYS A 347 5.31 22.89 21.96
C LYS A 347 4.27 22.64 23.05
N GLU A 348 3.03 23.08 22.84
CA GLU A 348 2.01 23.11 23.89
C GLU A 348 1.07 21.89 23.87
N LEU A 349 0.94 21.21 22.74
CA LEU A 349 0.02 20.05 22.58
C LEU A 349 0.70 18.78 22.06
N GLY A 350 1.97 18.85 21.65
CA GLY A 350 2.62 17.75 20.93
C GLY A 350 2.01 17.48 19.55
N TRP A 351 1.37 18.47 18.92
CA TRP A 351 0.66 18.28 17.65
C TRP A 351 1.53 18.34 16.39
N GLY A 352 2.86 18.43 16.52
CA GLY A 352 3.78 18.56 15.39
C GLY A 352 3.59 17.48 14.31
N ASP A 353 3.56 16.22 14.72
CA ASP A 353 3.34 15.07 13.83
C ASP A 353 1.91 15.05 13.27
N PHE A 354 0.93 15.38 14.12
CA PHE A 354 -0.47 15.44 13.72
C PHE A 354 -0.70 16.47 12.62
N LEU A 355 -0.15 17.68 12.76
CA LEU A 355 -0.25 18.74 11.76
C LEU A 355 0.51 18.41 10.48
N THR A 356 1.63 17.71 10.59
CA THR A 356 2.39 17.22 9.44
C THR A 356 1.58 16.16 8.67
N ASN A 357 0.89 15.27 9.38
CA ASN A 357 0.02 14.26 8.77
C ASN A 357 -1.27 14.87 8.19
N LEU A 358 -1.79 15.93 8.81
CA LEU A 358 -2.89 16.73 8.27
C LEU A 358 -2.51 17.32 6.91
N LEU A 359 -1.34 17.98 6.80
CA LEU A 359 -0.85 18.55 5.55
C LEU A 359 -0.65 17.47 4.47
N LYS A 360 -0.02 16.34 4.82
CA LYS A 360 0.13 15.20 3.91
C LYS A 360 -1.21 14.72 3.37
N SER A 361 -2.21 14.60 4.24
CA SER A 361 -3.55 14.17 3.86
C SER A 361 -4.19 15.13 2.83
N LEU A 362 -4.04 16.44 3.03
CA LEU A 362 -4.54 17.45 2.09
C LEU A 362 -3.84 17.37 0.72
N VAL A 363 -2.52 17.24 0.70
CA VAL A 363 -1.73 17.10 -0.54
C VAL A 363 -2.11 15.83 -1.30
N ASN A 364 -2.30 14.71 -0.61
CA ASN A 364 -2.68 13.44 -1.21
C ASN A 364 -4.05 13.51 -1.90
N VAL A 365 -5.02 14.21 -1.31
CA VAL A 365 -6.34 14.44 -1.92
C VAL A 365 -6.21 15.25 -3.21
N MET A 366 -5.35 16.27 -3.23
CA MET A 366 -5.15 17.10 -4.41
C MET A 366 -4.43 16.36 -5.55
N ILE A 367 -3.44 15.53 -5.24
CA ILE A 367 -2.70 14.73 -6.22
C ILE A 367 -3.58 13.62 -6.81
N SER A 368 -4.32 12.90 -5.97
CA SER A 368 -5.16 11.76 -6.39
C SER A 368 -6.30 12.16 -7.33
N ALA A 369 -6.91 13.32 -7.13
CA ALA A 369 -8.00 13.78 -7.99
C ALA A 369 -7.58 14.17 -9.43
N THR A 370 -6.29 14.38 -9.69
CA THR A 370 -5.71 14.66 -11.02
C THR A 370 -5.55 13.39 -11.87
N ASN A 371 -5.58 12.21 -11.24
CA ASN A 371 -5.39 10.92 -11.91
C ASN A 371 -6.72 10.27 -12.37
N ALA A 372 -7.85 10.96 -12.20
CA ALA A 372 -9.20 10.47 -12.55
C ALA A 372 -9.53 10.46 -14.06
N VAL A 373 -8.53 10.57 -14.94
CA VAL A 373 -8.66 10.32 -16.40
C VAL A 373 -8.29 8.87 -16.76
N GLY A 374 -7.82 8.06 -15.82
CA GLY A 374 -7.45 6.65 -16.03
C GLY A 374 -8.46 5.62 -15.51
N ARG A 375 -9.75 5.68 -15.89
CA ARG A 375 -10.70 4.57 -15.67
C ARG A 375 -10.50 3.45 -16.72
N PHE A 376 -9.27 2.92 -16.84
CA PHE A 376 -8.92 1.86 -17.79
C PHE A 376 -8.41 0.55 -17.17
N PHE A 377 -8.27 0.47 -15.84
CA PHE A 377 -7.97 -0.78 -15.15
C PHE A 377 -9.00 -0.97 -14.04
N GLY A 378 -9.76 -2.08 -14.11
CA GLY A 378 -10.88 -2.34 -13.20
C GLY A 378 -10.41 -2.58 -11.76
N ASP A 379 -11.18 -2.05 -10.81
CA ASP A 379 -11.36 -2.41 -9.38
C ASP A 379 -10.20 -3.05 -8.58
N GLN A 380 -8.94 -2.88 -8.96
CA GLN A 380 -7.78 -3.36 -8.23
C GLN A 380 -6.70 -2.27 -8.21
N ALA A 381 -6.23 -1.98 -7.00
CA ALA A 381 -5.30 -0.92 -6.60
C ALA A 381 -5.92 0.48 -6.43
N GLN A 382 -6.38 0.77 -5.21
CA GLN A 382 -6.37 2.13 -4.67
C GLN A 382 -5.32 2.21 -3.55
N PHE A 383 -4.66 3.36 -3.47
CA PHE A 383 -3.39 3.59 -2.77
C PHE A 383 -3.48 3.50 -1.24
N THR A 384 -2.50 2.86 -0.62
CA THR A 384 -2.30 2.77 0.84
C THR A 384 -1.33 3.88 1.32
N LEU A 385 -1.75 4.68 2.32
CA LEU A 385 -1.06 5.89 2.78
C LEU A 385 -0.78 5.85 4.31
N PHE A 386 0.50 5.69 4.64
CA PHE A 386 1.22 6.02 5.89
C PHE A 386 0.77 5.47 7.26
N THR A 387 1.63 4.64 7.86
CA THR A 387 1.76 4.43 9.31
C THR A 387 2.83 5.34 9.93
N PRO A 388 2.72 5.69 11.23
CA PRO A 388 3.83 6.28 11.98
C PRO A 388 4.88 5.20 12.27
N VAL A 389 6.12 5.45 11.86
CA VAL A 389 7.28 4.62 12.25
C VAL A 389 7.62 4.93 13.71
N LYS A 390 7.54 3.94 14.58
CA LYS A 390 8.20 4.00 15.89
C LYS A 390 9.71 3.97 15.63
N ALA A 391 10.43 4.98 16.09
CA ALA A 391 11.88 5.06 15.93
C ALA A 391 12.54 3.78 16.52
N PRO A 392 13.57 3.22 15.86
CA PRO A 392 14.35 2.15 16.46
C PRO A 392 14.96 2.66 17.78
N LEU A 393 14.71 1.93 18.87
CA LEU A 393 15.35 2.22 20.14
C LEU A 393 16.85 1.97 19.98
N ILE A 394 17.64 3.00 20.32
CA ILE A 394 19.11 2.98 20.27
C ILE A 394 19.58 1.82 21.18
N PRO A 395 20.63 1.04 20.83
CA PRO A 395 21.06 -0.14 21.59
C PRO A 395 21.27 0.11 23.10
N GLU A 396 21.60 1.34 23.51
CA GLU A 396 21.69 1.68 24.93
C GLU A 396 20.34 1.58 25.67
N VAL A 397 19.21 1.83 25.00
CA VAL A 397 17.86 1.73 25.58
C VAL A 397 17.38 0.27 25.66
N GLU A 398 17.78 -0.60 24.74
CA GLU A 398 17.54 -2.05 24.84
C GLU A 398 18.33 -2.69 25.99
N GLN A 399 19.55 -2.18 26.26
CA GLN A 399 20.35 -2.63 27.38
C GLN A 399 19.76 -2.15 28.72
N ILE A 400 19.31 -0.89 28.79
CA ILE A 400 18.61 -0.36 29.98
C ILE A 400 17.28 -1.08 30.23
N GLN A 401 16.53 -1.43 29.18
CA GLN A 401 15.29 -2.21 29.30
C GLN A 401 15.55 -3.62 29.85
N LYS A 402 16.61 -4.29 29.35
CA LYS A 402 17.03 -5.60 29.88
C LYS A 402 17.50 -5.50 31.33
N ASP A 403 18.23 -4.45 31.68
CA ASP A 403 18.73 -4.25 33.04
C ASP A 403 17.59 -3.92 34.03
N LEU A 404 16.56 -3.19 33.58
CA LEU A 404 15.35 -2.91 34.35
C LEU A 404 14.47 -4.15 34.54
N ASP A 405 14.34 -5.01 33.53
CA ASP A 405 13.58 -6.26 33.61
C ASP A 405 14.26 -7.28 34.55
N VAL A 406 15.60 -7.31 34.58
CA VAL A 406 16.38 -8.15 35.51
C VAL A 406 16.30 -7.61 36.95
N GLN A 407 16.34 -6.28 37.16
CA GLN A 407 16.16 -5.69 38.49
C GLN A 407 14.72 -5.85 39.03
N GLY A 408 13.71 -5.79 38.16
CA GLY A 408 12.32 -6.08 38.52
C GLY A 408 12.12 -7.52 39.00
N LEU A 409 12.80 -8.49 38.38
CA LEU A 409 12.76 -9.90 38.79
C LEU A 409 13.49 -10.19 40.11
N LEU A 410 14.54 -9.44 40.45
CA LEU A 410 15.25 -9.59 41.72
C LEU A 410 14.48 -8.98 42.90
N LEU A 411 13.80 -7.84 42.70
CA LEU A 411 12.97 -7.21 43.74
C LEU A 411 11.71 -8.01 44.11
N PHE A 412 11.24 -8.89 43.22
CA PHE A 412 10.11 -9.80 43.51
C PHE A 412 10.54 -11.09 44.23
N ARG A 413 11.82 -11.48 44.16
CA ARG A 413 12.30 -12.70 44.80
C ARG A 413 12.55 -12.53 46.30
N ASP A 414 12.90 -11.33 46.74
CA ASP A 414 13.17 -11.02 48.16
C ASP A 414 11.90 -10.60 48.95
N ARG A 415 10.71 -10.65 48.34
CA ARG A 415 9.42 -10.43 49.03
C ARG A 415 8.56 -11.69 49.18
N ILE A 416 9.09 -12.86 48.79
CA ILE A 416 8.47 -14.17 49.00
C ILE A 416 9.49 -15.11 49.64
N ILE A 417 9.96 -14.75 50.85
CA ILE A 417 10.41 -15.69 51.90
C ILE A 417 9.96 -15.11 53.24
#